data_AF-A0A432G8H9-F1
#
_entry.id   AF-A0A432G8H9-F1
#
_cell.length_a   1.000
_cell.length_b   1.000
_cell.length_c   1.000
_cell.angle_alpha   90.00
_cell.angle_beta   90.00
_cell.angle_gamma   90.00
#
_symmetry.space_group_name_H-M   'P 1'
#
loop_
_entity.id
_entity.type
_entity.pdbx_description
1 polymer ?
#
loop_
_entity_poly.entity_id
_entity_poly.type
_entity_poly.pdbx_seq_one_letter_code
_entity_poly.pdbx_strand_id
1 'polypeptide(L)'
;MAEDFVSLVGTLEKILYTNPENGFLIGTFLTENSIRPITVKGIVFNTHEHETLRLKGSWENHKIYGRQFSIREFMPVEPTSEEGMVRYLSSEIFKGVGEKTAKRIVNKFGKDT
;
A
#
# COMPACT_ATOMS: atom_id res chain seq x y z
N MET A 1 -7.33 -22.08 -15.31
CA MET A 1 -5.88 -21.89 -15.09
C MET A 1 -5.78 -20.90 -13.95
N ALA A 2 -5.30 -21.29 -12.78
CA ALA A 2 -5.11 -20.35 -11.68
C ALA A 2 -3.86 -19.52 -12.00
N GLU A 3 -4.02 -18.24 -12.30
CA GLU A 3 -2.89 -17.32 -12.30
C GLU A 3 -2.31 -17.29 -10.88
N ASP A 4 -1.04 -17.69 -10.72
CA ASP A 4 -0.38 -17.72 -9.42
C ASP A 4 -0.05 -16.28 -9.00
N PHE A 5 -1.01 -15.65 -8.32
CA PHE A 5 -0.82 -14.31 -7.77
C PHE A 5 -0.04 -14.40 -6.46
N VAL A 6 1.07 -13.67 -6.41
CA VAL A 6 1.93 -13.51 -5.24
C VAL A 6 1.47 -12.29 -4.46
N SER A 7 1.47 -12.40 -3.13
CA SER A 7 1.23 -11.27 -2.23
C SER A 7 2.55 -10.77 -1.65
N LEU A 8 2.78 -9.46 -1.72
CA LEU A 8 3.95 -8.76 -1.19
C LEU A 8 3.50 -7.70 -0.20
N VAL A 9 4.18 -7.60 0.94
CA VAL A 9 3.98 -6.50 1.90
C VAL A 9 5.29 -5.74 2.02
N GLY A 10 5.19 -4.42 2.12
CA GLY A 10 6.34 -3.53 2.08
C GLY A 10 5.95 -2.08 1.93
N THR A 11 6.96 -1.23 1.74
CA THR A 11 6.81 0.21 1.68
C THR A 11 7.03 0.71 0.27
N LEU A 12 6.13 1.57 -0.23
CA LEU A 12 6.31 2.28 -1.48
C LEU A 12 7.33 3.40 -1.28
N GLU A 13 8.60 3.17 -1.63
CA GLU A 13 9.67 4.14 -1.35
C GLU A 13 9.58 5.38 -2.24
N LYS A 14 9.31 5.18 -3.53
CA LYS A 14 9.33 6.27 -4.50
C LYS A 14 8.35 6.04 -5.64
N ILE A 15 7.66 7.09 -6.04
CA ILE A 15 6.81 7.08 -7.23
C ILE A 15 7.63 7.61 -8.40
N LEU A 16 7.94 6.75 -9.38
CA LEU A 16 8.71 7.11 -10.57
C LEU A 16 7.82 7.76 -11.64
N TYR A 17 6.58 7.28 -11.75
CA TYR A 17 5.59 7.79 -12.69
C TYR A 17 4.19 7.54 -12.12
N THR A 18 3.29 8.49 -12.34
CA THR A 18 1.87 8.30 -12.08
C THR A 18 1.06 8.97 -13.16
N ASN A 19 -0.03 8.33 -13.58
CA ASN A 19 -1.04 8.89 -14.45
C ASN A 19 -2.31 9.15 -13.62
N PRO A 20 -2.65 10.42 -13.34
CA PRO A 20 -3.79 10.77 -12.51
C PRO A 20 -5.14 10.45 -13.14
N GLU A 21 -5.22 10.28 -14.47
CA GLU A 21 -6.50 10.03 -15.16
C GLU A 21 -7.00 8.59 -14.97
N ASN A 22 -6.10 7.63 -14.83
CA ASN A 22 -6.43 6.21 -14.70
C ASN A 22 -5.83 5.54 -13.45
N GLY A 23 -5.08 6.28 -12.64
CA GLY A 23 -4.42 5.78 -11.43
C GLY A 23 -3.22 4.87 -11.71
N PHE A 24 -2.71 4.83 -12.94
CA PHE A 24 -1.56 3.99 -13.26
C PHE A 24 -0.29 4.54 -12.63
N LEU A 25 0.39 3.72 -11.85
CA LEU A 25 1.59 4.06 -11.09
C LEU A 25 2.73 3.12 -11.45
N ILE A 26 3.94 3.66 -11.52
CA ILE A 26 5.20 2.92 -11.49
C ILE A 26 6.03 3.47 -10.33
N GLY A 27 6.51 2.59 -9.46
CA GLY A 27 7.28 2.98 -8.29
C GLY A 27 8.30 1.94 -7.87
N THR A 28 9.12 2.31 -6.90
CA THR A 28 10.02 1.40 -6.19
C THR A 28 9.37 0.98 -4.88
N PHE A 29 9.36 -0.32 -4.62
CA PHE A 29 8.72 -0.92 -3.46
C PHE A 29 9.73 -1.76 -2.69
N LEU A 30 9.89 -1.49 -1.40
CA LEU A 30 10.77 -2.24 -0.52
C LEU A 30 9.94 -3.25 0.27
N THR A 31 10.05 -4.53 -0.09
CA THR A 31 9.37 -5.61 0.63
C THR A 31 9.99 -5.83 2.01
N GLU A 32 9.20 -6.18 3.01
CA GLU A 32 9.72 -6.42 4.38
C GLU A 32 10.80 -7.53 4.45
N ASN A 33 10.72 -8.50 3.54
CA ASN A 33 11.65 -9.63 3.48
C ASN A 33 12.90 -9.38 2.60
N SER A 34 13.10 -8.17 2.09
CA SER A 34 14.24 -7.87 1.22
C SER A 34 14.83 -6.49 1.46
N ILE A 35 16.14 -6.39 1.28
CA ILE A 35 16.88 -5.11 1.42
C ILE A 35 16.89 -4.35 0.08
N ARG A 36 16.58 -5.03 -1.03
CA ARG A 36 16.61 -4.42 -2.37
C ARG A 36 15.19 -4.03 -2.79
N PRO A 37 14.96 -2.75 -3.13
CA PRO A 37 13.67 -2.35 -3.66
C PRO A 37 13.43 -2.98 -5.04
N ILE A 38 12.18 -3.27 -5.33
CA ILE A 38 11.70 -3.86 -6.58
C ILE A 38 10.88 -2.81 -7.33
N THR A 39 10.84 -2.90 -8.67
CA THR A 39 9.95 -2.05 -9.45
C THR A 39 8.55 -2.64 -9.49
N VAL A 40 7.55 -1.84 -9.15
CA VAL A 40 6.14 -2.21 -9.20
C VAL A 40 5.42 -1.33 -10.21
N LYS A 41 4.43 -1.88 -10.90
CA LYS A 41 3.56 -1.15 -11.83
C LYS A 41 2.11 -1.62 -11.72
N GLY A 42 1.16 -0.73 -11.89
CA GLY A 42 -0.26 -1.09 -11.94
C GLY A 42 -1.16 0.08 -11.54
N ILE A 43 -2.46 -0.18 -11.42
CA ILE A 43 -3.43 0.85 -11.04
C ILE A 43 -3.48 0.93 -9.51
N VAL A 44 -3.04 2.06 -8.97
CA VAL A 44 -3.00 2.34 -7.53
C VAL A 44 -3.48 3.77 -7.29
N PHE A 45 -4.59 3.91 -6.58
CA PHE A 45 -5.18 5.21 -6.25
C PHE A 45 -4.87 5.61 -4.81
N ASN A 46 -4.84 6.91 -4.53
CA ASN A 46 -4.74 7.47 -3.18
C ASN A 46 -3.54 6.96 -2.35
N THR A 47 -2.44 6.61 -3.00
CA THR A 47 -1.21 6.20 -2.30
C THR A 47 -0.18 7.31 -2.26
N HIS A 48 0.70 7.25 -1.27
CA HIS A 48 1.78 8.21 -1.05
C HIS A 48 3.14 7.50 -0.96
N GLU A 49 4.21 8.23 -1.27
CA GLU A 49 5.56 7.76 -0.96
C GLU A 49 5.71 7.52 0.55
N HIS A 50 6.47 6.49 0.91
CA HIS A 50 6.69 5.99 2.27
C HIS A 50 5.45 5.34 2.93
N GLU A 51 4.43 4.99 2.14
CA GLU A 51 3.26 4.26 2.63
C GLU A 51 3.49 2.74 2.57
N THR A 52 3.07 2.02 3.62
CA THR A 52 3.12 0.56 3.64
C THR A 52 1.88 -0.01 2.96
N LEU A 53 2.11 -0.82 1.93
CA LEU A 53 1.05 -1.44 1.14
C LEU A 53 1.19 -2.96 1.14
N ARG A 54 0.07 -3.64 0.99
CA ARG A 54 -0.01 -5.03 0.60
C ARG A 54 -0.40 -5.06 -0.87
N LEU A 55 0.48 -5.59 -1.70
CA LEU A 55 0.30 -5.73 -3.14
C LEU A 55 0.03 -7.19 -3.46
N LYS A 56 -0.92 -7.46 -4.34
CA LYS A 56 -1.17 -8.79 -4.89
C LYS A 56 -1.13 -8.72 -6.41
N GLY A 57 -0.42 -9.65 -7.02
CA GLY A 57 -0.06 -9.51 -8.42
C GLY A 57 0.89 -10.59 -8.91
N SER A 58 1.48 -10.35 -10.08
CA SER A 58 2.33 -11.32 -10.74
C SER A 58 3.66 -10.71 -11.15
N TRP A 59 4.71 -11.51 -11.12
CA TRP A 59 6.01 -11.10 -11.65
C TRP A 59 5.98 -11.10 -13.18
N GLU A 60 6.33 -9.98 -13.78
CA GLU A 60 6.52 -9.83 -15.21
C GLU A 60 7.98 -9.50 -15.51
N ASN A 61 8.52 -10.04 -16.60
CA ASN A 61 9.88 -9.72 -17.02
C ASN A 61 9.83 -8.83 -18.27
N HIS A 62 10.16 -7.56 -18.11
CA HIS A 62 10.23 -6.62 -19.23
C HIS A 62 11.57 -6.76 -19.95
N LYS A 63 11.54 -6.93 -21.29
CA LYS A 63 12.75 -7.15 -22.10
C LYS A 63 13.83 -6.07 -21.94
N ILE A 64 13.43 -4.83 -21.62
CA ILE A 64 14.33 -3.67 -21.52
C ILE A 64 14.63 -3.27 -20.06
N TYR A 65 13.67 -3.45 -19.14
CA TYR A 65 13.75 -2.92 -17.77
C TYR A 65 13.92 -4.00 -16.70
N GLY A 66 13.94 -5.27 -17.11
CA GLY A 66 14.07 -6.41 -16.20
C GLY A 66 12.77 -6.73 -15.45
N ARG A 67 12.93 -7.35 -14.29
CA ARG A 67 11.84 -7.93 -13.50
C ARG A 67 11.03 -6.84 -12.79
N GLN A 68 9.73 -6.82 -13.06
CA GLN A 68 8.76 -5.90 -12.46
C GLN A 68 7.62 -6.67 -11.83
N PHE A 69 6.99 -6.11 -10.80
CA PHE A 69 5.79 -6.67 -10.20
C PHE A 69 4.56 -5.95 -10.75
N SER A 70 3.66 -6.71 -11.37
CA SER A 70 2.41 -6.23 -11.92
C SER A 70 1.32 -6.31 -10.86
N ILE A 71 0.91 -5.15 -10.36
CA ILE A 71 -0.11 -5.03 -9.32
C ILE A 71 -1.48 -5.30 -9.95
N ARG A 72 -2.18 -6.30 -9.42
CA ARG A 72 -3.59 -6.57 -9.73
C ARG A 72 -4.53 -6.02 -8.68
N GLU A 73 -4.13 -6.15 -7.42
CA GLU A 73 -4.86 -5.65 -6.26
C GLU A 73 -3.87 -5.00 -5.30
N PHE A 74 -4.28 -3.93 -4.62
CA PHE A 74 -3.50 -3.30 -3.57
C PHE A 74 -4.40 -2.98 -2.39
N MET A 75 -3.83 -3.02 -1.19
CA MET A 75 -4.47 -2.55 0.03
C MET A 75 -3.44 -1.74 0.81
N PRO A 76 -3.75 -0.52 1.25
CA PRO A 76 -2.94 0.12 2.27
C PRO A 76 -2.94 -0.76 3.51
N VAL A 77 -1.76 -1.03 4.06
CA VAL A 77 -1.66 -1.71 5.35
C VAL A 77 -1.94 -0.64 6.38
N GLU A 78 -3.19 -0.58 6.83
CA GLU A 78 -3.51 0.17 8.03
C GLU A 78 -2.61 -0.35 9.16
N PRO A 79 -2.02 0.53 9.97
CA PRO A 79 -1.20 0.10 11.08
C PRO A 79 -2.04 -0.82 11.98
N THR A 80 -1.65 -2.09 12.09
CA THR A 80 -2.33 -3.07 12.95
C THR A 80 -2.20 -2.74 14.43
N SER A 81 -1.34 -1.78 14.76
CA SER A 81 -1.21 -1.22 16.10
C SER A 81 -2.32 -0.21 16.36
N GLU A 82 -2.97 -0.37 17.52
CA GLU A 82 -4.01 0.52 18.05
C GLU A 82 -3.63 2.01 17.90
N GLU A 83 -2.39 2.36 18.23
CA GLU A 83 -1.86 3.73 18.13
C GLU A 83 -1.82 4.26 16.70
N GLY A 84 -1.51 3.41 15.72
CA GLY A 84 -1.47 3.84 14.34
C GLY A 84 -2.86 4.03 13.77
N MET A 85 -3.83 3.16 14.11
CA MET A 85 -5.21 3.34 13.69
C MET A 85 -5.79 4.64 14.26
N VAL A 86 -5.43 4.95 15.52
CA VAL A 86 -5.81 6.20 16.17
C VAL A 86 -5.26 7.40 15.40
N ARG A 87 -3.98 7.38 15.05
CA ARG A 87 -3.32 8.48 14.34
C ARG A 87 -3.86 8.66 12.92
N TYR A 88 -4.19 7.57 12.23
CA TYR A 88 -4.79 7.57 10.91
C TYR A 88 -6.21 8.17 10.92
N LEU A 89 -7.07 7.68 11.82
CA LEU A 89 -8.42 8.19 11.97
C LEU A 89 -8.45 9.64 12.47
N SER A 90 -7.45 10.07 13.24
CA SER A 90 -7.31 11.45 13.68
C SER A 90 -6.58 12.37 12.69
N SER A 91 -6.23 11.87 11.50
CA SER A 91 -5.53 12.65 10.48
C SER A 91 -6.47 13.64 9.77
N GLU A 92 -5.89 14.61 9.07
CA GLU A 92 -6.64 15.64 8.33
C GLU A 92 -7.50 15.08 7.19
N ILE A 93 -7.34 13.80 6.87
CA ILE A 93 -8.18 13.04 5.94
C ILE A 93 -9.62 12.98 6.45
N PHE A 94 -9.83 12.85 7.76
CA PHE A 94 -11.14 12.73 8.40
C PHE A 94 -11.50 14.02 9.16
N LYS A 95 -12.04 15.00 8.44
CA LYS A 95 -12.52 16.25 9.05
C LYS A 95 -13.60 15.94 10.10
N GLY A 96 -13.28 16.19 11.37
CA GLY A 96 -14.19 15.99 12.51
C GLY A 96 -13.86 14.78 13.39
N VAL A 97 -12.87 13.96 13.04
CA VAL A 97 -12.40 12.86 13.89
C VAL A 97 -11.10 13.31 14.58
N GLY A 98 -11.21 13.70 15.85
CA GLY A 98 -10.04 14.00 16.69
C GLY A 98 -9.49 12.75 17.38
N GLU A 99 -8.31 12.84 17.99
CA GLU A 99 -7.62 11.71 18.65
C GLU A 99 -8.52 10.93 19.62
N LYS A 100 -9.34 11.63 20.42
CA LYS A 100 -10.29 10.99 21.35
C LYS A 100 -11.37 10.16 20.64
N THR A 101 -11.88 10.66 19.52
CA THR A 101 -12.90 9.95 18.73
C THR A 101 -12.27 8.76 18.02
N ALA A 102 -11.09 8.95 17.45
CA ALA A 102 -10.29 7.87 16.86
C ALA A 102 -10.01 6.75 17.87
N LYS A 103 -9.51 7.07 19.08
CA LYS A 103 -9.31 6.09 20.18
C LYS A 103 -10.57 5.30 20.52
N ARG A 104 -11.74 5.94 20.53
CA ARG A 104 -13.02 5.25 20.79
C ARG A 104 -13.41 4.31 19.66
N ILE A 105 -13.18 4.70 18.41
CA ILE A 105 -13.46 3.86 17.24
C ILE A 105 -12.53 2.64 17.27
N VAL A 106 -11.23 2.85 17.44
CA VAL A 106 -10.25 1.76 17.47
C VAL A 106 -10.45 0.83 18.67
N ASN A 107 -10.74 1.34 19.86
CA ASN A 107 -11.06 0.47 21.01
C ASN A 107 -12.31 -0.37 20.79
N LYS A 108 -13.28 0.14 20.02
CA LYS A 108 -14.56 -0.54 19.80
C LYS A 108 -14.52 -1.55 18.64
N PHE A 109 -13.67 -1.32 17.63
CA PHE A 109 -13.65 -2.10 16.39
C PHE A 109 -12.29 -2.73 16.05
N GLY A 110 -11.20 -2.32 16.68
CA GLY A 110 -9.83 -2.68 16.30
C GLY A 110 -9.34 -4.07 16.72
N LYS A 111 -10.22 -4.94 17.24
CA LYS A 111 -9.88 -6.32 17.65
C LYS A 111 -10.83 -7.40 17.13
N ASP A 112 -11.68 -7.08 16.16
CA ASP A 112 -12.62 -8.06 15.59
C ASP A 112 -12.53 -8.05 14.06
N THR A 113 -11.38 -8.51 13.51
CA THR A 113 -11.21 -9.06 12.15
C THR A 113 -9.85 -9.73 12.04
#